data_AF-A0AAD9QYE9-F1
#
_entry.id   AF-A0AAD9QYE9-F1
#
_cell.length_a   1.000
_cell.length_b   1.000
_cell.length_c   1.000
_cell.angle_alpha   90.00
_cell.angle_beta   90.00
_cell.angle_gamma   90.00
#
_symmetry.space_group_name_H-M   'P 1'
#
loop_
_entity.id
_entity.type
_entity.pdbx_description
1 polymer ?
#
loop_
_entity_poly.entity_id
_entity_poly.type
_entity_poly.pdbx_seq_one_letter_code
_entity_poly.pdbx_strand_id
1 'polypeptide(L)'
;MYALISWTSRNGVTLEREEVEVRAARTLTVMNGGKMEPDATVNLQYRKDIWGGKIQSLHDSKNDAERHLEREVDDGSESPVVDICETSTNNAQRKRKKKSFGKDFEESTDPEDDIGESESMCHWEEISSGVWCCPIKVKAAVKDAATRTALACALLGIFYPKEELKGRRLHDLDQDVVEAITDFCMVAKLTKEPPLKRTKEGDAPKPSSPMSRSTIKQAMRMKCNTIISLQRKKAETSNAS
;
A
#
# COMPACT_ATOMS: atom_id res chain seq x y z
N MET A 1 12.12 12.33 -11.40
CA MET A 1 13.36 12.50 -10.63
C MET A 1 13.30 11.70 -9.33
N TYR A 2 14.21 10.75 -9.21
CA TYR A 2 14.45 9.85 -8.10
C TYR A 2 15.92 10.00 -7.68
N ALA A 3 16.20 9.81 -6.40
CA ALA A 3 17.53 9.86 -5.83
C ALA A 3 17.85 8.50 -5.21
N LEU A 4 19.06 7.99 -5.46
CA LEU A 4 19.65 6.92 -4.67
C LEU A 4 20.28 7.56 -3.43
N ILE A 5 19.99 7.02 -2.24
CA ILE A 5 20.38 7.65 -0.98
C ILE A 5 21.03 6.61 -0.09
N SER A 6 22.18 6.94 0.49
CA SER A 6 22.74 6.21 1.61
C SER A 6 22.26 6.83 2.93
N TRP A 7 21.48 6.08 3.69
CA TRP A 7 21.04 6.46 5.03
C TRP A 7 22.17 6.21 6.03
N THR A 8 22.52 7.25 6.78
CA THR A 8 23.62 7.22 7.76
C THR A 8 23.14 7.49 9.18
N SER A 9 21.94 8.03 9.36
CA SER A 9 21.39 8.32 10.68
C SER A 9 19.87 8.20 10.77
N ARG A 10 19.38 7.92 11.97
CA ARG A 10 17.96 7.93 12.34
C ARG A 10 17.79 8.64 13.68
N ASN A 11 16.94 9.66 13.73
CA ASN A 11 16.72 10.53 14.88
C ASN A 11 18.01 11.14 15.46
N GLY A 12 18.98 11.43 14.60
CA GLY A 12 20.30 11.94 15.00
C GLY A 12 21.26 10.88 15.54
N VAL A 13 20.87 9.60 15.58
CA VAL A 13 21.74 8.48 15.93
C VAL A 13 22.30 7.86 14.65
N THR A 14 23.61 7.68 14.58
CA THR A 14 24.29 7.04 13.43
C THR A 14 23.88 5.57 13.31
N LEU A 15 23.57 5.12 12.10
CA LEU A 15 23.28 3.71 11.80
C LEU A 15 24.58 2.90 11.80
N GLU A 16 24.54 1.68 12.34
CA GLU A 16 25.69 0.76 12.32
C GLU A 16 26.03 0.26 10.91
N ARG A 17 25.06 0.30 9.99
CA ARG A 17 25.20 -0.09 8.59
C ARG A 17 24.55 0.95 7.69
N GLU A 18 25.26 1.32 6.63
CA GLU A 18 24.69 2.18 5.59
C GLU A 18 23.61 1.41 4.83
N GLU A 19 22.38 1.93 4.86
CA GLU A 19 21.27 1.40 4.07
C GLU A 19 21.09 2.26 2.82
N VAL A 20 21.17 1.64 1.64
CA VAL A 20 20.99 2.34 0.38
C VAL A 20 19.56 2.14 -0.13
N GLU A 21 18.83 3.22 -0.41
CA GLU A 21 17.45 3.17 -0.89
C GLU A 21 17.19 4.19 -2.00
N VAL A 22 16.36 3.81 -2.98
CA VAL A 22 15.84 4.74 -3.99
C VAL A 22 14.60 5.47 -3.47
N ARG A 23 14.64 6.80 -3.46
CA ARG A 23 13.49 7.66 -3.09
C ARG A 23 13.15 8.69 -4.15
N ALA A 24 11.91 9.15 -4.14
CA ALA A 24 11.51 10.25 -5.00
C ALA A 24 12.14 11.54 -4.48
N ALA A 25 12.77 12.33 -5.35
CA ALA A 25 13.40 13.60 -5.00
C ALA A 25 12.50 14.51 -4.14
N ARG A 26 11.20 14.58 -4.47
CA ARG A 26 10.20 15.41 -3.77
C ARG A 26 9.97 15.06 -2.29
N THR A 27 10.34 13.86 -1.83
CA THR A 27 10.15 13.46 -0.43
C THR A 27 11.32 13.85 0.46
N LEU A 28 12.40 14.39 -0.13
CA LEU A 28 13.65 14.68 0.54
C LEU A 28 13.76 16.16 0.83
N THR A 29 14.29 16.49 2.00
CA THR A 29 14.64 17.87 2.35
C THR A 29 16.15 18.01 2.30
N VAL A 30 16.66 18.80 1.36
CA VAL A 30 18.09 19.11 1.28
C VAL A 30 18.45 20.04 2.44
N MET A 31 19.45 19.64 3.23
CA MET A 31 19.93 20.44 4.34
C MET A 31 20.75 21.64 3.86
N ASN A 32 20.90 22.64 4.74
CA ASN A 32 21.75 23.83 4.50
C ASN A 32 21.36 24.68 3.29
N GLY A 33 20.11 24.59 2.82
CA GLY A 33 19.63 25.35 1.66
C GLY A 33 20.32 24.99 0.34
N GLY A 34 20.96 23.81 0.28
CA GLY A 34 21.69 23.33 -0.88
C GLY A 34 20.77 22.94 -2.04
N LYS A 35 21.37 22.77 -3.22
CA LYS A 35 20.70 22.20 -4.39
C LYS A 35 20.66 20.68 -4.27
N MET A 36 19.67 20.09 -4.93
CA MET A 36 19.53 18.64 -5.00
C MET A 36 20.54 18.10 -6.01
N GLU A 37 21.70 17.71 -5.52
CA GLU A 37 22.87 17.23 -6.27
C GLU A 37 23.46 15.98 -5.56
N PRO A 38 24.25 15.15 -6.25
CA PRO A 38 25.04 14.10 -5.60
C PRO A 38 25.87 14.66 -4.43
N ASP A 39 26.07 13.86 -3.40
CA ASP A 39 26.67 14.19 -2.10
C ASP A 39 25.91 15.20 -1.23
N ALA A 40 24.77 15.73 -1.70
CA ALA A 40 23.94 16.60 -0.87
C ALA A 40 23.39 15.83 0.34
N THR A 41 23.50 16.44 1.52
CA THR A 41 22.92 15.90 2.75
C THR A 41 21.42 16.14 2.75
N VAL A 42 20.65 15.07 2.95
CA VAL A 42 19.19 15.08 2.91
C VAL A 42 18.60 14.48 4.16
N ASN A 43 17.44 15.00 4.54
CA ASN A 43 16.58 14.41 5.56
C ASN A 43 15.27 13.91 4.96
N LEU A 44 14.75 12.82 5.52
CA LEU A 44 13.42 12.28 5.26
C LEU A 44 12.69 12.12 6.59
N GLN A 45 11.62 12.87 6.80
CA GLN A 45 10.72 12.64 7.92
C GLN A 45 9.73 11.53 7.54
N TYR A 46 9.82 10.40 8.21
CA TYR A 46 8.91 9.27 8.01
C TYR A 46 8.29 8.87 9.34
N ARG A 47 6.96 9.00 9.43
CA ARG A 47 6.20 8.81 10.68
C ARG A 47 6.73 9.72 11.81
N LYS A 48 7.31 9.13 12.84
CA LYS A 48 7.89 9.84 14.01
C LYS A 48 9.41 9.91 13.95
N ASP A 49 10.02 9.40 12.88
CA ASP A 49 11.46 9.32 12.73
C ASP A 49 11.98 10.29 11.67
N ILE A 50 13.17 10.83 11.91
CA ILE A 50 13.92 11.65 10.97
C ILE A 50 15.12 10.83 10.52
N TRP A 51 15.12 10.46 9.25
CA TRP A 51 16.24 9.79 8.61
C TRP A 51 17.16 10.83 7.98
N GLY A 52 18.47 10.70 8.20
CA GLY A 52 19.50 11.54 7.61
C GLY A 52 20.42 10.71 6.73
N GLY A 53 20.73 11.21 5.54
CA GLY A 53 21.52 10.51 4.54
C GLY A 53 22.17 11.44 3.52
N LYS A 54 22.82 10.85 2.52
CA LYS A 54 23.42 11.56 1.38
C LYS A 54 22.88 11.02 0.07
N ILE A 55 22.67 11.91 -0.90
CA ILE A 55 22.32 11.52 -2.27
C ILE A 55 23.57 10.93 -2.93
N GLN A 56 23.50 9.70 -3.42
CA GLN A 56 24.56 9.11 -4.25
C GLN A 56 24.39 9.49 -5.72
N SER A 57 23.17 9.39 -6.24
CA SER A 57 22.90 9.69 -7.65
C SER A 57 21.45 10.16 -7.87
N LEU A 58 21.21 10.80 -9.01
CA LEU A 58 19.90 11.29 -9.44
C LEU A 58 19.51 10.67 -10.77
N HIS A 59 18.25 10.26 -10.88
CA HIS A 59 17.72 9.54 -12.04
C HIS A 59 16.35 10.09 -12.44
N ASP A 60 16.04 10.07 -13.73
CA ASP A 60 14.74 10.56 -14.21
C ASP A 60 13.60 9.61 -13.86
N SER A 61 13.87 8.29 -13.85
CA SER A 61 12.91 7.23 -13.56
C SER A 61 13.37 6.31 -12.43
N LYS A 62 12.41 5.72 -11.72
CA LYS A 62 12.66 4.82 -10.59
C LYS A 62 13.42 3.56 -11.02
N ASN A 63 12.98 2.91 -12.10
CA ASN A 63 13.63 1.72 -12.64
C ASN A 63 15.10 1.98 -13.03
N ASP A 64 15.44 3.22 -13.37
CA ASP A 64 16.82 3.57 -13.69
C ASP A 64 17.71 3.68 -12.45
N ALA A 65 17.19 4.26 -11.37
CA ALA A 65 17.85 4.29 -10.07
C ALA A 65 17.97 2.90 -9.44
N GLU A 66 16.93 2.06 -9.57
CA GLU A 66 16.94 0.69 -9.04
C GLU A 66 17.97 -0.20 -9.76
N ARG A 67 18.14 -0.05 -11.08
CA ARG A 67 19.23 -0.72 -11.81
C ARG A 67 20.63 -0.28 -11.36
N HIS A 68 20.76 0.94 -10.86
CA HIS A 68 22.03 1.41 -10.28
C HIS A 68 22.28 0.78 -8.91
N LEU A 69 21.24 0.68 -8.07
CA LEU A 69 21.29 -0.04 -6.79
C LEU A 69 21.69 -1.51 -7.00
N GLU A 70 21.10 -2.20 -7.98
CA GLU A 70 21.42 -3.60 -8.28
C GLU A 70 22.86 -3.81 -8.76
N ARG A 71 23.47 -2.83 -9.43
CA ARG A 71 24.88 -2.90 -9.86
C ARG A 71 25.87 -2.63 -8.72
N GLU A 72 25.51 -1.80 -7.75
CA GLU A 72 26.38 -1.52 -6.58
C GLU A 72 26.41 -2.67 -5.57
N VAL A 73 25.40 -3.55 -5.58
CA VAL A 73 25.34 -4.74 -4.71
C VAL A 73 26.16 -5.93 -5.26
N ASP A 74 26.61 -5.87 -6.52
CA ASP A 74 27.29 -6.99 -7.21
C ASP A 74 28.83 -6.86 -7.28
N ASP A 75 29.45 -5.76 -6.86
CA ASP A 75 30.91 -5.57 -7.00
C ASP A 75 31.69 -5.94 -5.71
N GLY A 76 31.65 -7.23 -5.39
CA GLY A 76 32.31 -7.81 -4.24
C GLY A 76 32.92 -9.18 -4.47
N SER A 77 33.57 -9.44 -5.62
CA SER A 77 34.67 -10.42 -5.72
C SER A 77 35.38 -10.41 -7.08
N GLU A 78 36.71 -10.51 -7.03
CA GLU A 78 37.66 -10.34 -8.14
C GLU A 78 37.66 -11.49 -9.20
N SER A 79 37.48 -11.10 -10.47
CA SER A 79 38.29 -11.48 -11.67
C SER A 79 38.24 -12.91 -12.27
N PRO A 80 38.79 -13.17 -13.48
CA PRO A 80 38.25 -12.83 -14.82
C PRO A 80 38.19 -14.05 -15.78
N VAL A 81 37.37 -14.02 -16.85
CA VAL A 81 37.77 -14.40 -18.24
C VAL A 81 36.56 -14.44 -19.21
N VAL A 82 36.76 -13.74 -20.34
CA VAL A 82 36.27 -13.93 -21.74
C VAL A 82 34.76 -14.02 -22.04
N ASP A 83 34.22 -13.63 -23.19
CA ASP A 83 34.43 -12.65 -24.27
C ASP A 83 33.25 -12.96 -25.26
N ILE A 84 32.88 -12.00 -26.11
CA ILE A 84 32.06 -12.15 -27.35
C ILE A 84 30.54 -12.44 -27.12
N CYS A 85 29.56 -11.71 -27.67
CA CYS A 85 29.45 -11.10 -28.99
C CYS A 85 28.43 -9.95 -29.01
N GLU A 86 28.68 -9.05 -29.95
CA GLU A 86 27.89 -7.91 -30.36
C GLU A 86 26.50 -8.25 -30.94
N THR A 87 25.77 -7.16 -31.17
CA THR A 87 24.85 -6.88 -32.28
C THR A 87 23.33 -7.06 -32.11
N SER A 88 22.67 -5.93 -32.33
CA SER A 88 21.52 -5.75 -33.24
C SER A 88 20.10 -5.88 -32.68
N THR A 89 19.50 -4.69 -32.52
CA THR A 89 18.22 -4.27 -33.14
C THR A 89 17.08 -5.30 -33.25
N ASN A 90 15.95 -5.05 -32.57
CA ASN A 90 14.73 -4.56 -33.21
C ASN A 90 13.47 -4.73 -32.33
N ASN A 91 12.62 -3.73 -32.49
CA ASN A 91 11.28 -3.50 -31.97
C ASN A 91 10.31 -4.69 -32.19
N ALA A 92 9.54 -5.12 -31.18
CA ALA A 92 8.27 -5.86 -31.41
C ALA A 92 7.41 -6.02 -30.13
N GLN A 93 6.29 -5.28 -30.09
CA GLN A 93 5.12 -5.61 -29.25
C GLN A 93 4.68 -7.07 -29.49
N ARG A 94 4.70 -7.92 -28.46
CA ARG A 94 4.15 -9.28 -28.57
C ARG A 94 2.64 -9.28 -28.36
N LYS A 95 1.91 -9.50 -29.46
CA LYS A 95 0.51 -9.96 -29.46
C LYS A 95 0.41 -11.41 -28.93
N ARG A 96 -0.64 -11.62 -28.13
CA ARG A 96 -1.09 -12.87 -27.52
C ARG A 96 -1.29 -13.99 -28.55
N LYS A 97 -0.69 -15.17 -28.32
CA LYS A 97 -0.97 -16.41 -29.09
C LYS A 97 -1.57 -17.45 -28.15
N LYS A 98 -2.84 -17.83 -28.38
CA LYS A 98 -3.47 -19.00 -27.75
C LYS A 98 -2.75 -20.26 -28.25
N LYS A 99 -2.26 -21.11 -27.35
CA LYS A 99 -1.88 -22.50 -27.65
C LYS A 99 -3.08 -23.40 -27.28
N SER A 100 -3.58 -24.14 -28.26
CA SER A 100 -4.49 -25.27 -28.06
C SER A 100 -3.66 -26.53 -27.89
N PHE A 101 -3.86 -27.27 -26.80
CA PHE A 101 -3.31 -28.62 -26.66
C PHE A 101 -4.43 -29.65 -26.76
N GLY A 102 -4.14 -30.68 -27.55
CA GLY A 102 -5.01 -31.83 -27.78
C GLY A 102 -5.11 -32.73 -26.56
N LYS A 103 -6.07 -33.65 -26.67
CA LYS A 103 -6.53 -34.62 -25.68
C LYS A 103 -5.40 -35.60 -25.29
N ASP A 104 -5.50 -36.11 -24.06
CA ASP A 104 -4.81 -37.29 -23.49
C ASP A 104 -3.62 -36.99 -22.57
N PHE A 105 -3.92 -36.63 -21.30
CA PHE A 105 -3.22 -37.14 -20.10
C PHE A 105 -4.05 -36.75 -18.85
N GLU A 106 -4.70 -37.74 -18.21
CA GLU A 106 -5.15 -37.61 -16.83
C GLU A 106 -3.99 -38.01 -15.92
N GLU A 107 -3.53 -37.09 -15.05
CA GLU A 107 -3.02 -37.47 -13.72
C GLU A 107 -3.05 -36.26 -12.78
N SER A 108 -3.56 -36.50 -11.58
CA SER A 108 -3.96 -35.57 -10.55
C SER A 108 -2.78 -35.08 -9.70
N THR A 109 -2.71 -33.78 -9.37
CA THR A 109 -2.19 -33.30 -8.07
C THR A 109 -2.53 -31.81 -7.85
N ASP A 110 -2.85 -31.47 -6.61
CA ASP A 110 -3.33 -30.18 -6.09
C ASP A 110 -2.56 -28.92 -6.55
N PRO A 111 -3.23 -27.77 -6.76
CA PRO A 111 -2.56 -26.49 -6.91
C PRO A 111 -2.23 -25.90 -5.54
N GLU A 112 -0.97 -25.94 -5.14
CA GLU A 112 -0.43 -24.93 -4.22
C GLU A 112 -0.29 -23.61 -4.98
N ASP A 113 -1.05 -22.61 -4.54
CA ASP A 113 -1.02 -21.23 -5.02
C ASP A 113 0.32 -20.56 -4.63
N ASP A 114 1.33 -20.67 -5.50
CA ASP A 114 2.54 -19.84 -5.41
C ASP A 114 2.25 -18.44 -5.99
N ILE A 115 1.59 -17.61 -5.19
CA ILE A 115 1.42 -16.18 -5.47
C ILE A 115 2.74 -15.50 -5.09
N GLY A 116 3.65 -15.42 -6.06
CA GLY A 116 4.89 -14.66 -5.94
C GLY A 116 4.64 -13.22 -5.46
N GLU A 117 5.07 -12.96 -4.24
CA GLU A 117 5.19 -11.64 -3.62
C GLU A 117 6.24 -10.82 -4.38
N SER A 118 5.86 -10.23 -5.51
CA SER A 118 6.56 -9.04 -5.99
C SER A 118 5.98 -7.85 -5.25
N GLU A 119 6.58 -7.54 -4.08
CA GLU A 119 6.32 -6.30 -3.35
C GLU A 119 6.70 -5.10 -4.22
N SER A 120 5.76 -4.70 -5.08
CA SER A 120 5.78 -3.45 -5.81
C SER A 120 5.78 -2.31 -4.79
N MET A 121 6.98 -1.83 -4.48
CA MET A 121 7.28 -0.80 -3.50
C MET A 121 6.34 0.41 -3.63
N CYS A 122 5.39 0.47 -2.70
CA CYS A 122 4.19 1.30 -2.78
C CYS A 122 4.51 2.78 -2.56
N HIS A 123 4.29 3.62 -3.57
CA HIS A 123 4.16 5.07 -3.39
C HIS A 123 3.04 5.34 -2.38
N TRP A 124 3.29 5.90 -1.20
CA TRP A 124 2.21 6.25 -0.24
C TRP A 124 1.46 7.50 -0.72
N GLU A 125 0.13 7.47 -0.67
CA GLU A 125 -0.74 8.62 -0.96
C GLU A 125 -1.39 9.09 0.35
N GLU A 126 -1.47 10.41 0.55
CA GLU A 126 -2.19 11.01 1.67
C GLU A 126 -3.71 10.94 1.43
N ILE A 127 -4.46 10.43 2.41
CA ILE A 127 -5.92 10.34 2.31
C ILE A 127 -6.63 11.56 2.89
N SER A 128 -6.13 12.11 4.00
CA SER A 128 -6.58 13.36 4.63
C SER A 128 -5.68 13.65 5.85
N SER A 129 -5.44 14.93 6.13
CA SER A 129 -4.92 15.43 7.40
C SER A 129 -3.66 14.73 7.91
N GLY A 130 -2.69 14.48 7.02
CA GLY A 130 -1.42 13.83 7.37
C GLY A 130 -1.51 12.32 7.59
N VAL A 131 -2.62 11.69 7.24
CA VAL A 131 -2.79 10.22 7.27
C VAL A 131 -2.46 9.64 5.90
N TRP A 132 -1.45 8.77 5.86
CA TRP A 132 -0.90 8.20 4.62
C TRP A 132 -1.30 6.73 4.47
N CYS A 133 -1.65 6.31 3.26
CA CYS A 133 -2.05 4.94 2.96
C CYS A 133 -1.47 4.43 1.64
N CYS A 134 -1.38 3.10 1.50
CA CYS A 134 -1.00 2.47 0.26
C CYS A 134 -2.11 2.69 -0.79
N PRO A 135 -1.82 3.35 -1.92
CA PRO A 135 -2.84 3.72 -2.90
C PRO A 135 -3.39 2.51 -3.63
N ILE A 136 -2.64 1.42 -3.72
CA ILE A 136 -3.13 0.16 -4.29
C ILE A 136 -4.29 -0.36 -3.42
N LYS A 137 -4.09 -0.41 -2.09
CA LYS A 137 -5.12 -0.83 -1.14
C LYS A 137 -6.32 0.12 -1.13
N VAL A 138 -6.08 1.44 -1.16
CA VAL A 138 -7.16 2.45 -1.22
C VAL A 138 -7.95 2.33 -2.53
N LYS A 139 -7.28 2.28 -3.69
CA LYS A 139 -7.94 2.14 -5.00
C LYS A 139 -8.70 0.83 -5.11
N ALA A 140 -8.17 -0.27 -4.58
CA ALA A 140 -8.87 -1.54 -4.51
C ALA A 140 -10.13 -1.43 -3.63
N ALA A 141 -10.04 -0.83 -2.45
CA ALA A 141 -11.19 -0.62 -1.56
C ALA A 141 -12.26 0.29 -2.18
N VAL A 142 -11.88 1.37 -2.86
CA VAL A 142 -12.81 2.28 -3.57
C VAL A 142 -13.52 1.56 -4.71
N LYS A 143 -12.77 0.75 -5.48
CA LYS A 143 -13.35 -0.07 -6.56
C LYS A 143 -14.31 -1.12 -6.01
N ASP A 144 -14.00 -1.72 -4.86
CA ASP A 144 -14.79 -2.81 -4.31
C ASP A 144 -16.04 -2.35 -3.52
N ALA A 145 -15.96 -1.20 -2.87
CA ALA A 145 -17.04 -0.73 -2.00
C ALA A 145 -18.29 -0.29 -2.78
N ALA A 146 -19.45 -0.87 -2.43
CA ALA A 146 -20.74 -0.47 -2.96
C ALA A 146 -21.37 0.74 -2.22
N THR A 147 -20.88 1.05 -1.02
CA THR A 147 -21.37 2.18 -0.21
C THR A 147 -20.22 2.85 0.53
N ARG A 148 -20.37 4.13 0.92
CA ARG A 148 -19.30 4.83 1.67
C ARG A 148 -19.09 4.21 3.06
N THR A 149 -20.13 3.63 3.66
CA THR A 149 -20.01 2.90 4.93
C THR A 149 -19.23 1.60 4.76
N ALA A 150 -19.39 0.89 3.65
CA ALA A 150 -18.58 -0.27 3.30
C ALA A 150 -17.12 0.13 3.04
N LEU A 151 -16.91 1.22 2.31
CA LEU A 151 -15.58 1.79 2.08
C LEU A 151 -14.90 2.13 3.42
N ALA A 152 -15.59 2.82 4.32
CA ALA A 152 -15.07 3.17 5.64
C ALA A 152 -14.67 1.92 6.45
N CYS A 153 -15.49 0.87 6.41
CA CYS A 153 -15.16 -0.38 7.09
C CYS A 153 -13.98 -1.13 6.45
N ALA A 154 -13.79 -1.01 5.13
CA ALA A 154 -12.64 -1.57 4.43
C ALA A 154 -11.37 -0.80 4.76
N LEU A 155 -11.41 0.53 4.71
CA LEU A 155 -10.29 1.41 5.08
C LEU A 155 -9.90 1.21 6.55
N LEU A 156 -10.87 1.10 7.46
CA LEU A 156 -10.60 0.79 8.86
C LEU A 156 -9.79 -0.50 9.01
N GLY A 157 -10.09 -1.54 8.22
CA GLY A 157 -9.34 -2.79 8.21
C GLY A 157 -7.96 -2.71 7.55
N ILE A 158 -7.71 -1.68 6.71
CA ILE A 158 -6.39 -1.40 6.12
C ILE A 158 -5.48 -0.73 7.15
N PHE A 159 -6.00 0.23 7.92
CA PHE A 159 -5.24 0.92 8.97
C PHE A 159 -5.09 0.09 10.24
N TYR A 160 -6.12 -0.67 10.60
CA TYR A 160 -6.15 -1.49 11.81
C TYR A 160 -6.43 -2.94 11.43
N PRO A 161 -5.40 -3.80 11.34
CA PRO A 161 -5.62 -5.21 11.11
C PRO A 161 -6.45 -5.83 12.25
N LYS A 162 -7.04 -7.01 11.98
CA LYS A 162 -7.95 -7.69 12.93
C LYS A 162 -7.35 -7.86 14.32
N GLU A 163 -6.03 -8.02 14.40
CA GLU A 163 -5.24 -8.17 15.63
C GLU A 163 -5.22 -6.89 16.48
N GLU A 164 -5.15 -5.72 15.85
CA GLU A 164 -5.17 -4.44 16.56
C GLU A 164 -6.58 -4.03 16.97
N LEU A 165 -7.59 -4.41 16.19
CA LEU A 165 -9.01 -4.17 16.50
C LEU A 165 -9.54 -5.06 17.62
N LYS A 166 -8.79 -6.07 18.11
CA LYS A 166 -9.29 -6.98 19.13
C LYS A 166 -9.54 -6.23 20.44
N GLY A 167 -10.77 -6.38 20.97
CA GLY A 167 -11.18 -5.74 22.22
C GLY A 167 -11.33 -4.21 22.19
N ARG A 168 -10.87 -3.51 21.15
CA ARG A 168 -10.89 -2.03 21.09
C ARG A 168 -12.19 -1.50 20.50
N ARG A 169 -12.73 -0.44 21.11
CA ARG A 169 -13.85 0.32 20.57
C ARG A 169 -13.35 1.42 19.64
N LEU A 170 -14.22 1.97 18.80
CA LEU A 170 -13.83 3.02 17.84
C LEU A 170 -13.20 4.26 18.50
N HIS A 171 -13.62 4.62 19.72
CA HIS A 171 -13.07 5.76 20.44
C HIS A 171 -11.69 5.49 21.06
N ASP A 172 -11.26 4.23 21.14
CA ASP A 172 -9.94 3.83 21.62
C ASP A 172 -8.89 3.83 20.49
N LEU A 173 -9.32 4.02 19.24
CA LEU A 173 -8.45 4.13 18.08
C LEU A 173 -7.95 5.57 17.92
N ASP A 174 -6.91 5.75 17.10
CA ASP A 174 -6.42 7.08 16.74
C ASP A 174 -7.53 7.87 16.02
N GLN A 175 -8.00 8.95 16.67
CA GLN A 175 -9.12 9.73 16.16
C GLN A 175 -8.74 10.52 14.91
N ASP A 176 -7.48 10.85 14.70
CA ASP A 176 -7.03 11.53 13.49
C ASP A 176 -7.17 10.59 12.28
N VAL A 177 -6.83 9.31 12.46
CA VAL A 177 -7.08 8.27 11.45
C VAL A 177 -8.58 8.07 11.21
N VAL A 178 -9.40 8.05 12.26
CA VAL A 178 -10.86 7.89 12.14
C VAL A 178 -11.51 9.07 11.41
N GLU A 179 -11.09 10.31 11.71
CA GLU A 179 -11.55 11.50 10.98
C GLU A 179 -11.06 11.48 9.53
N ALA A 180 -9.79 11.13 9.27
CA ALA A 180 -9.25 11.06 7.92
C ALA A 180 -10.00 10.05 7.04
N ILE A 181 -10.31 8.85 7.57
CA ILE A 181 -11.15 7.87 6.88
C ILE A 181 -12.55 8.44 6.62
N THR A 182 -13.12 9.14 7.60
CA THR A 182 -14.45 9.74 7.48
C THR A 182 -14.47 10.81 6.37
N ASP A 183 -13.50 11.70 6.35
CA ASP A 183 -13.34 12.76 5.34
C ASP A 183 -13.19 12.17 3.96
N PHE A 184 -12.27 11.22 3.81
CA PHE A 184 -12.03 10.54 2.55
C PHE A 184 -13.29 9.87 2.01
N CYS A 185 -14.04 9.16 2.86
CA CYS A 185 -15.29 8.51 2.46
C CYS A 185 -16.37 9.49 2.00
N MET A 186 -16.42 10.70 2.55
CA MET A 186 -17.38 11.73 2.15
C MET A 186 -17.13 12.20 0.71
N VAL A 187 -15.86 12.33 0.31
CA VAL A 187 -15.46 12.85 -1.01
C VAL A 187 -15.19 11.76 -2.05
N ALA A 188 -15.00 10.51 -1.62
CA ALA A 188 -14.71 9.40 -2.52
C ALA A 188 -15.82 9.18 -3.55
N LYS A 189 -15.41 9.03 -4.81
CA LYS A 189 -16.29 8.67 -5.93
C LYS A 189 -16.38 7.14 -6.03
N LEU A 190 -17.51 6.59 -5.61
CA LEU A 190 -17.78 5.16 -5.75
C LEU A 190 -18.31 4.88 -7.15
N THR A 191 -17.74 3.87 -7.81
CA THR A 191 -18.11 3.49 -9.18
C THR A 191 -19.12 2.34 -9.23
N LYS A 192 -19.33 1.64 -8.11
CA LYS A 192 -20.34 0.59 -7.99
C LYS A 192 -21.69 1.20 -7.62
N GLU A 193 -22.74 0.83 -8.36
CA GLU A 193 -24.10 1.18 -7.98
C GLU A 193 -24.45 0.51 -6.64
N PRO A 194 -25.11 1.23 -5.72
CA PRO A 194 -25.54 0.64 -4.46
C PRO A 194 -26.61 -0.43 -4.73
N PRO A 195 -26.61 -1.55 -4.00
CA PRO A 195 -27.64 -2.57 -4.16
C PRO A 195 -29.01 -1.97 -3.88
N LEU A 196 -29.91 -2.06 -4.86
CA LEU A 196 -31.33 -1.71 -4.73
C LEU A 196 -31.92 -2.50 -3.56
N LYS A 197 -32.28 -1.79 -2.48
CA LYS A 197 -33.06 -2.40 -1.41
C LYS A 197 -34.39 -2.88 -2.00
N ARG A 198 -34.65 -4.19 -1.94
CA ARG A 198 -35.98 -4.73 -2.22
C ARG A 198 -36.92 -4.25 -1.12
N THR A 199 -37.59 -3.13 -1.34
CA THR A 199 -38.75 -2.73 -0.55
C THR A 199 -39.93 -3.59 -1.00
N LYS A 200 -40.71 -4.10 -0.04
CA LYS A 200 -42.02 -4.72 -0.33
C LYS A 200 -42.84 -3.77 -1.23
N GLU A 201 -43.57 -4.36 -2.18
CA GLU A 201 -44.38 -3.68 -3.18
C GLU A 201 -45.11 -2.44 -2.63
N GLY A 202 -44.87 -1.27 -3.25
CA GLY A 202 -45.79 -0.13 -3.15
C GLY A 202 -45.24 1.20 -2.62
N ASP A 203 -44.00 1.34 -2.17
CA ASP A 203 -43.45 2.66 -1.77
C ASP A 203 -42.39 3.13 -2.77
N ALA A 204 -42.60 4.32 -3.34
CA ALA A 204 -41.67 4.96 -4.25
C ALA A 204 -40.28 5.04 -3.60
N PRO A 205 -39.18 4.88 -4.36
CA PRO A 205 -37.84 4.94 -3.79
C PRO A 205 -37.63 6.29 -3.12
N LYS A 206 -37.68 6.31 -1.78
CA LYS A 206 -37.36 7.51 -0.99
C LYS A 206 -35.96 7.98 -1.43
N PRO A 207 -35.78 9.27 -1.73
CA PRO A 207 -34.46 9.79 -2.02
C PRO A 207 -33.54 9.45 -0.85
N SER A 208 -32.41 8.79 -1.15
CA SER A 208 -31.44 8.43 -0.13
C SER A 208 -31.07 9.68 0.65
N SER A 209 -31.28 9.68 1.96
CA SER A 209 -30.91 10.80 2.81
C SER A 209 -29.45 11.19 2.57
N PRO A 210 -29.11 12.49 2.63
CA PRO A 210 -27.74 12.93 2.46
C PRO A 210 -26.85 12.20 3.47
N MET A 211 -25.86 11.47 2.96
CA MET A 211 -25.01 10.64 3.78
C MET A 211 -24.18 11.52 4.73
N SER A 212 -24.27 11.27 6.04
CA SER A 212 -23.61 12.08 7.06
C SER A 212 -22.32 11.44 7.57
N ARG A 213 -21.42 12.27 8.09
CA ARG A 213 -20.23 11.83 8.85
C ARG A 213 -20.61 10.89 9.99
N SER A 214 -21.70 11.19 10.70
CA SER A 214 -22.22 10.37 11.80
C SER A 214 -22.59 8.96 11.34
N THR A 215 -23.16 8.82 10.14
CA THR A 215 -23.50 7.51 9.56
C THR A 215 -22.25 6.68 9.28
N ILE A 216 -21.20 7.30 8.74
CA ILE A 216 -19.91 6.65 8.49
C ILE A 216 -19.25 6.19 9.80
N LYS A 217 -19.18 7.07 10.81
CA LYS A 217 -18.65 6.73 12.13
C LYS A 217 -19.46 5.63 12.80
N GLN A 218 -20.79 5.65 12.68
CA GLN A 218 -21.65 4.61 13.23
C GLN A 218 -21.35 3.25 12.59
N ALA A 219 -21.13 3.19 11.28
CA ALA A 219 -20.77 1.94 10.61
C ALA A 219 -19.42 1.38 11.12
N MET A 220 -18.42 2.24 11.30
CA MET A 220 -17.12 1.84 11.88
C MET A 220 -17.27 1.35 13.33
N ARG A 221 -18.11 2.00 14.16
CA ARG A 221 -18.42 1.53 15.52
C ARG A 221 -19.02 0.13 15.50
N MET A 222 -20.01 -0.08 14.62
CA MET A 222 -20.65 -1.39 14.48
C MET A 222 -19.65 -2.46 14.07
N LYS A 223 -18.72 -2.17 13.16
CA LYS A 223 -17.63 -3.08 12.77
C LYS A 223 -16.78 -3.51 13.97
N CYS A 224 -16.31 -2.57 14.79
CA CYS A 224 -15.55 -2.87 16.01
C CYS A 224 -16.37 -3.75 16.97
N ASN A 225 -17.64 -3.38 17.21
CA ASN A 225 -18.52 -4.13 18.12
C ASN A 225 -18.78 -5.56 17.63
N THR A 226 -18.94 -5.76 16.31
CA THR A 226 -19.07 -7.09 15.71
C THR A 226 -17.82 -7.93 15.95
N ILE A 227 -16.62 -7.35 15.78
CA ILE A 227 -15.35 -8.05 16.03
C ILE A 227 -15.26 -8.49 17.50
N ILE A 228 -15.60 -7.61 18.44
CA ILE A 228 -15.62 -7.92 19.88
C ILE A 228 -16.62 -9.05 20.17
N SER A 229 -17.82 -8.99 19.59
CA SER A 229 -18.83 -10.04 19.78
C SER A 229 -18.37 -11.40 19.25
N LEU A 230 -17.74 -11.44 18.08
CA LEU A 230 -17.19 -12.67 17.51
C LEU A 230 -16.06 -13.26 18.37
N GLN A 231 -15.25 -12.42 19.00
CA GLN A 231 -14.19 -12.86 19.91
C GLN A 231 -14.73 -13.51 21.17
N ARG A 232 -15.75 -12.89 21.78
CA ARG A 232 -16.43 -13.47 22.96
C ARG A 232 -17.01 -14.84 22.65
N LYS A 233 -17.72 -14.95 21.52
CA LYS A 233 -18.27 -16.23 21.05
C LYS A 233 -17.17 -17.28 20.83
N LYS A 234 -16.04 -16.89 20.22
CA LYS A 234 -14.91 -17.81 19.99
C LYS A 234 -14.30 -18.31 21.30
N ALA A 235 -14.15 -17.44 22.30
CA ALA A 235 -13.63 -17.81 23.61
C ALA A 235 -14.59 -18.73 24.40
N GLU A 236 -15.89 -18.49 24.29
CA GLU A 236 -16.92 -19.36 24.87
C GLU A 236 -16.88 -20.77 24.26
N THR A 237 -16.74 -20.88 22.93
CA THR A 237 -16.65 -22.19 22.25
C THR A 237 -15.36 -22.95 22.55
N SER A 238 -14.23 -22.25 22.76
CA SER A 238 -12.96 -22.91 23.09
C SER A 238 -12.88 -23.39 24.54
N ASN A 239 -13.60 -22.74 25.46
CA ASN A 239 -13.64 -23.14 26.87
C ASN A 239 -14.69 -24.23 27.16
N ALA A 240 -15.55 -24.54 26.18
CA ALA A 240 -16.59 -25.56 26.27
C ALA A 240 -16.22 -26.88 25.58
N SER A 241 -15.02 -26.97 24.99
CA SER A 241 -14.43 -28.20 24.39
C SER A 241 -13.32 -28.73 25.28
#